data_AF-A0AAN5HZ19-F1
#
_entry.id   AF-A0AAN5HZ19-F1
#
_cell.length_a   1.000
_cell.length_b   1.000
_cell.length_c   1.000
_cell.angle_alpha   90.00
_cell.angle_beta   90.00
_cell.angle_gamma   90.00
#
_symmetry.space_group_name_H-M   'P 1'
#
loop_
_entity.id
_entity.type
_entity.pdbx_description
1 polymer ?
#
loop_
_entity_poly.entity_id
_entity_poly.type
_entity_poly.pdbx_seq_one_letter_code
_entity_poly.pdbx_strand_id
1 'polypeptide(L)'
;ALFATAHGLKCIQDGTMSDVVYDQGIVISSFSQHFSYGFAKCSSNLDRCASFTNMSILDFLKLDAGKDNSRFADSLRHEEVGWICGRCCMSQDDVEHIG
;
A
#
# COMPACT_ATOMS: atom_id res chain seq x y z
N ALA A 1 29.32 11.80 -22.39
CA ALA A 1 28.34 10.91 -21.75
C ALA A 1 27.49 11.76 -20.80
N LEU A 2 26.21 11.95 -21.13
CA LEU A 2 25.26 12.61 -20.22
C LEU A 2 24.86 11.58 -19.18
N PHE A 3 25.46 11.65 -17.99
CA PHE A 3 24.98 10.91 -16.83
C PHE A 3 23.67 11.58 -16.37
N ALA A 4 22.55 11.15 -16.93
CA ALA A 4 21.25 11.46 -16.37
C ALA A 4 21.20 10.84 -14.97
N THR A 5 21.31 11.65 -13.92
CA THR A 5 20.98 11.23 -12.58
C THR A 5 19.47 10.99 -12.57
N ALA A 6 19.06 9.77 -12.90
CA ALA A 6 17.70 9.31 -12.71
C ALA A 6 17.41 9.37 -11.21
N HIS A 7 16.93 10.52 -10.73
CA HIS A 7 16.41 10.66 -9.39
C HIS A 7 15.19 9.74 -9.31
N GLY A 8 15.39 8.54 -8.76
CA GLY A 8 14.30 7.60 -8.55
C GLY A 8 13.19 8.27 -7.75
N LEU A 9 11.95 8.08 -8.20
CA LEU A 9 10.75 8.65 -7.59
C LEU A 9 10.76 8.38 -6.08
N LYS A 10 10.35 9.38 -5.29
CA LYS A 10 10.14 9.25 -3.86
C LYS A 10 8.71 9.64 -3.53
N CYS A 11 8.01 8.78 -2.81
CA CYS A 11 6.64 9.02 -2.38
C CYS A 11 6.55 8.97 -0.87
N ILE A 12 5.58 9.69 -0.32
CA ILE A 12 5.17 9.49 1.07
C ILE A 12 4.50 8.11 1.14
N GLN A 13 4.90 7.32 2.14
CA GLN A 13 4.30 6.02 2.46
C GLN A 13 3.65 6.10 3.84
N ASP A 14 2.32 6.20 3.86
CA ASP A 14 1.52 6.19 5.09
C ASP A 14 0.12 5.68 4.82
N GLY A 15 -0.60 5.36 5.90
CA GLY A 15 -1.95 4.85 5.78
C GLY A 15 -2.54 4.36 7.08
N THR A 16 -3.67 3.70 6.94
CA THR A 16 -4.43 3.08 8.02
C THR A 16 -4.76 1.67 7.61
N MET A 17 -4.45 0.72 8.47
CA MET A 17 -4.91 -0.66 8.40
C MET A 17 -6.04 -0.83 9.40
N SER A 18 -7.11 -1.51 9.03
CA SER A 18 -8.23 -1.81 9.92
C SER A 18 -8.77 -3.20 9.67
N ASP A 19 -9.31 -3.81 10.72
CA ASP A 19 -10.02 -5.07 10.61
C ASP A 19 -11.23 -5.09 11.54
N VAL A 20 -12.28 -5.79 11.13
CA VAL A 20 -13.53 -5.94 11.89
C VAL A 20 -13.86 -7.41 11.95
N VAL A 21 -13.79 -7.98 13.16
CA VAL A 21 -14.08 -9.37 13.41
C VAL A 21 -15.56 -9.52 13.76
N TYR A 22 -16.25 -10.35 12.99
CA TYR A 22 -17.66 -10.68 13.21
C TYR A 22 -17.81 -12.08 13.80
N ASP A 23 -18.72 -12.23 14.75
CA ASP A 23 -19.23 -13.52 15.21
C ASP A 23 -20.76 -13.50 15.11
N GLN A 24 -21.33 -14.47 14.40
CA GLN A 24 -22.77 -14.57 14.13
C GLN A 24 -23.40 -13.26 13.60
N GLY A 25 -22.64 -12.49 12.80
CA GLY A 25 -23.10 -11.21 12.24
C GLY A 25 -22.99 -10.01 13.21
N ILE A 26 -22.48 -10.23 14.42
CA ILE A 26 -22.22 -9.19 15.42
C ILE A 26 -20.74 -8.84 15.40
N VAL A 27 -20.40 -7.55 15.43
CA VAL A 27 -19.02 -7.10 15.59
C VAL A 27 -18.56 -7.43 17.01
N ILE A 28 -17.58 -8.33 17.14
CA ILE A 28 -16.99 -8.70 18.44
C ILE A 28 -15.65 -8.01 18.69
N SER A 29 -14.97 -7.54 17.65
CA SER A 29 -13.74 -6.76 17.76
C SER A 29 -13.56 -5.87 16.53
N SER A 30 -12.94 -4.71 16.73
CA SER A 30 -12.44 -3.87 15.64
C SER A 30 -11.06 -3.37 16.00
N PHE A 31 -10.14 -3.44 15.05
CA PHE A 31 -8.80 -2.91 15.17
C PHE A 31 -8.56 -1.84 14.09
N SER A 32 -7.80 -0.81 14.44
CA SER A 32 -7.32 0.20 13.50
C SER A 32 -5.94 0.66 13.91
N GLN A 33 -5.00 0.65 12.97
CA GLN A 33 -3.62 1.06 13.16
C GLN A 33 -3.18 2.01 12.06
N HIS A 34 -2.68 3.16 12.47
CA HIS A 34 -2.00 4.08 11.57
C HIS A 34 -0.52 3.71 11.45
N PHE A 35 0.01 3.82 10.25
CA PHE A 35 1.44 3.68 9.97
C PHE A 35 1.95 4.86 9.15
N SER A 36 3.20 5.24 9.36
CA SER A 36 3.89 6.23 8.54
C SER A 36 5.37 5.87 8.42
N TYR A 37 5.82 5.69 7.19
CA TYR A 37 7.21 5.41 6.82
C TYR A 37 7.92 6.65 6.24
N GLY A 38 7.22 7.79 6.15
CA GLY A 38 7.74 9.02 5.58
C GLY A 38 8.01 8.92 4.08
N PHE A 39 9.03 9.61 3.58
CA PHE A 39 9.41 9.54 2.17
C PHE A 39 10.28 8.30 1.90
N ALA A 40 9.79 7.40 1.07
CA ALA A 40 10.52 6.22 0.62
C ALA A 40 10.80 6.32 -0.88
N LYS A 41 11.96 5.80 -1.30
CA LYS A 41 12.30 5.66 -2.71
C LYS A 41 11.48 4.52 -3.32
N CYS A 42 10.84 4.79 -4.45
CA CYS A 42 10.08 3.79 -5.19
C CYS A 42 10.99 2.85 -5.97
N SER A 43 10.57 1.60 -6.08
CA SER A 43 11.15 0.63 -7.01
C SER A 43 11.00 1.12 -8.46
N SER A 44 11.85 0.63 -9.36
CA SER A 44 11.92 1.15 -10.74
C SER A 44 10.65 0.96 -11.57
N ASN A 45 9.80 0.01 -11.17
CA ASN A 45 8.50 -0.29 -11.78
C ASN A 45 7.33 0.49 -11.15
N LEU A 46 7.57 1.26 -10.08
CA LEU A 46 6.55 2.06 -9.41
C LEU A 46 6.80 3.54 -9.69
N ASP A 47 6.13 4.06 -10.71
CA ASP A 47 6.41 5.36 -11.32
C ASP A 47 5.38 6.44 -10.96
N ARG A 48 4.46 6.16 -10.03
CA ARG A 48 3.48 7.10 -9.51
C ARG A 48 3.46 7.14 -7.98
N CYS A 49 3.14 8.30 -7.44
CA CYS A 49 2.69 8.44 -6.05
C CYS A 49 1.17 8.49 -6.07
N ALA A 50 0.53 7.51 -5.46
CA ALA A 50 -0.91 7.39 -5.50
C ALA A 50 -1.49 7.32 -4.09
N SER A 51 -2.69 7.87 -3.95
CA SER A 51 -3.54 7.68 -2.79
C SER A 51 -4.60 6.66 -3.17
N PHE A 52 -4.91 5.73 -2.27
CA PHE A 52 -5.95 4.74 -2.47
C PHE A 52 -6.89 4.73 -1.26
N THR A 53 -8.17 4.57 -1.56
CA THR A 53 -9.24 4.44 -0.57
C THR A 53 -9.35 3.00 -0.09
N ASN A 54 -10.22 2.77 0.90
CA ASN A 54 -10.39 1.50 1.59
C ASN A 54 -10.44 0.30 0.63
N MET A 55 -9.40 -0.54 0.64
CA MET A 55 -9.30 -1.75 -0.17
C MET A 55 -8.91 -2.93 0.71
N SER A 56 -9.25 -4.16 0.31
CA SER A 56 -8.81 -5.33 1.07
C SER A 56 -7.29 -5.48 0.99
N ILE A 57 -6.65 -5.93 2.08
CA ILE A 57 -5.20 -6.17 2.07
C ILE A 57 -4.83 -7.20 0.99
N LEU A 58 -5.66 -8.22 0.77
CA LEU A 58 -5.45 -9.23 -0.26
C LEU A 58 -5.50 -8.64 -1.68
N ASP A 59 -6.35 -7.64 -1.94
CA ASP A 59 -6.37 -6.97 -3.24
C ASP A 59 -5.18 -6.03 -3.40
N PHE A 60 -4.76 -5.34 -2.34
CA PHE A 60 -3.53 -4.55 -2.34
C PHE A 60 -2.31 -5.42 -2.71
N LEU A 61 -2.20 -6.61 -2.14
CA LEU A 61 -1.09 -7.55 -2.42
C LEU A 61 -1.06 -8.08 -3.86
N LYS A 62 -2.13 -7.89 -4.65
CA LYS A 62 -2.16 -8.21 -6.08
C LYS A 62 -1.58 -7.10 -6.96
N LEU A 63 -1.50 -5.87 -6.45
CA LEU A 63 -0.90 -4.73 -7.15
C LEU A 63 0.63 -4.90 -7.25
N ASP A 64 1.27 -4.19 -8.17
CA ASP A 64 2.73 -4.12 -8.27
C ASP A 64 3.33 -3.56 -6.97
N ALA A 65 2.66 -2.58 -6.36
CA ALA A 65 3.06 -2.01 -5.08
C ALA A 65 3.04 -3.02 -3.93
N GLY A 66 2.08 -3.97 -3.93
CA GLY A 66 1.98 -5.03 -2.93
C GLY A 66 2.91 -6.22 -3.18
N LYS A 67 3.30 -6.43 -4.44
CA LYS A 67 4.31 -7.43 -4.84
C LYS A 67 5.75 -6.95 -4.63
N ASP A 68 5.96 -5.64 -4.54
CA ASP A 68 7.29 -5.05 -4.30
C ASP A 68 7.89 -5.48 -2.96
N ASN A 69 9.22 -5.43 -2.83
CA ASN A 69 9.94 -5.75 -1.60
C ASN A 69 10.14 -4.53 -0.69
N SER A 70 9.16 -3.61 -0.70
CA SER A 70 9.17 -2.48 0.23
C SER A 70 8.82 -2.94 1.64
N ARG A 71 9.36 -2.25 2.65
CA ARG A 71 8.99 -2.50 4.06
C ARG A 71 7.49 -2.38 4.30
N PHE A 72 6.83 -1.54 3.51
CA PHE A 72 5.40 -1.37 3.54
C PHE A 72 4.67 -2.63 3.05
N ALA A 73 4.97 -3.11 1.84
CA ALA A 73 4.42 -4.36 1.32
C ALA A 73 4.68 -5.55 2.26
N ASP A 74 5.91 -5.67 2.80
CA ASP A 74 6.28 -6.72 3.74
C ASP A 74 5.45 -6.72 5.03
N SER A 75 5.07 -5.54 5.54
CA SER A 75 4.23 -5.44 6.73
C SER A 75 2.82 -5.99 6.52
N LEU A 76 2.33 -5.99 5.28
CA LEU A 76 0.98 -6.45 4.94
C LEU A 76 0.92 -7.91 4.51
N ARG A 77 2.04 -8.53 4.12
CA ARG A 77 2.10 -9.93 3.65
C ARG A 77 1.70 -10.95 4.72
N HIS A 78 1.76 -10.57 5.99
CA HIS A 78 1.41 -11.44 7.11
C HIS A 78 -0.05 -11.27 7.57
N GLU A 79 -0.79 -10.34 6.96
CA GLU A 79 -2.18 -10.06 7.32
C GLU A 79 -3.10 -10.86 6.39
N GLU A 80 -3.88 -11.78 6.96
CA GLU A 80 -4.78 -12.66 6.19
C GLU A 80 -6.13 -11.99 5.88
N VAL A 81 -6.54 -11.02 6.70
CA VAL A 81 -7.80 -10.28 6.61
C VAL A 81 -7.59 -8.82 6.98
N GLY A 82 -8.49 -7.97 6.52
CA GLY A 82 -8.49 -6.55 6.84
C GLY A 82 -8.50 -5.65 5.62
N TRP A 83 -8.58 -4.37 5.91
CA TRP A 83 -8.69 -3.27 4.96
C TRP A 83 -7.54 -2.31 5.15
N ILE A 84 -7.19 -1.64 4.07
CA ILE A 84 -6.12 -0.65 4.05
C ILE A 84 -6.52 0.54 3.19
N CYS A 85 -6.13 1.74 3.64
CA CYS A 85 -6.15 2.95 2.84
C CYS A 85 -4.86 3.74 3.09
N GLY A 86 -4.45 4.58 2.15
CA GLY A 86 -3.23 5.34 2.34
C GLY A 86 -2.62 5.90 1.06
N ARG A 87 -1.31 6.12 1.13
CA ARG A 87 -0.49 6.67 0.07
C ARG A 87 0.77 5.84 -0.07
N CYS A 88 1.14 5.46 -1.29
CA CYS A 88 2.40 4.77 -1.54
C CYS A 88 2.87 4.96 -3.00
N CYS A 89 4.00 4.32 -3.32
CA CYS A 89 4.45 4.16 -4.70
C CYS A 89 3.56 3.14 -5.40
N MET A 90 3.10 3.41 -6.62
CA MET A 90 2.31 2.50 -7.47
C MET A 90 2.79 2.57 -8.93
N SER A 91 2.50 1.54 -9.71
CA SER A 91 2.67 1.60 -11.16
C SER A 91 1.53 2.41 -11.80
N GLN A 92 1.78 3.05 -12.94
CA GLN A 92 0.71 3.70 -13.71
C GLN A 92 -0.47 2.77 -13.97
N ASP A 93 -0.20 1.50 -14.31
CA ASP A 93 -1.23 0.50 -14.58
C ASP A 93 -2.12 0.27 -13.36
N ASP A 94 -1.55 0.06 -12.16
CA ASP A 94 -2.35 -0.09 -10.94
C ASP A 94 -3.20 1.15 -10.66
N VAL A 95 -2.64 2.35 -10.87
CA VAL A 95 -3.33 3.62 -10.62
C VAL A 95 -4.58 3.79 -11.49
N GLU A 96 -4.57 3.25 -12.71
CA GLU A 96 -5.72 3.30 -13.62
C GLU A 96 -6.83 2.30 -13.24
N HIS A 97 -6.52 1.30 -12.42
CA HIS A 97 -7.44 0.22 -12.06
C HIS A 97 -7.86 0.22 -10.58
N ILE A 98 -7.20 1.01 -9.73
CA ILE A 98 -7.67 1.26 -8.36
C ILE A 98 -8.83 2.27 -8.39
N GLY A 99 -10.02 1.78 -8.06
CA GLY A 99 -11.27 2.53 -7.92
C GLY A 99 -12.17 1.91 -6.88
#